data_AF-A0A9D8NQM9-F1
#
_entry.id   AF-A0A9D8NQM9-F1
#
_cell.length_a   1.000
_cell.length_b   1.000
_cell.length_c   1.000
_cell.angle_alpha   90.00
_cell.angle_beta   90.00
_cell.angle_gamma   90.00
#
_symmetry.space_group_name_H-M   'P 1'
#
loop_
_entity.id
_entity.type
_entity.pdbx_description
1 polymer ?
#
loop_
_entity_poly.entity_id
_entity_poly.type
_entity_poly.pdbx_seq_one_letter_code
_entity_poly.pdbx_strand_id
1 'polypeptide(L)'
;MGVTTMALDWLTVAAGILVRSCDAAVEFSMTLLVGLVVAGIMRSMLGTVGIRALFAGAGIRGLARAWAVGMVLPVCSLGVIPIARELLRARVPSGTVLAFILAAPHINPISLLYGLTLSSPMVIVCYGLASLGLAIGGGALWERFFNRDHYGGDALPPAEPSPPPGAGRLLAVALVAARGSVGLVAALALASALFNGLVAGLLPHGILGMTMRHDDWRSPALMAAVATPFYTGPLQGMMRIGLIFEHGNSSGAGFVLFELGIGVNLALLAWLAIRLGAARLAAWLAILLAAVVASGYAMEQPLYFAHEEASHTHAFDDWTNPFVPGDRPGLAAILGKVAAKCGAMEAVSLVALAVLSAVGIVARITDPREAAEAWLAMPARRPSGMLSADVPPRVLGVVAMAVLVAFSIVSLYTYYPPHSEVLEEMVMVKTEALSAVMAGNKQEAVRQLEALDLLTRKLQVGIFIRTGRNDPETARMADEFRERVEEMRDLLIAGDNLGAREMISRVDSASRSLRTGLHHPAADSKTGK
;
A
#
# COMPACT_ATOMS: atom_id res chain seq x y z
N MET A 1 21.25 -29.13 16.81
CA MET A 1 22.26 -28.68 17.80
C MET A 1 21.58 -27.73 18.78
N GLY A 2 21.70 -28.05 20.08
CA GLY A 2 21.52 -27.19 21.27
C GLY A 2 20.49 -26.05 21.26
N VAL A 3 19.33 -26.31 21.86
CA VAL A 3 18.51 -25.27 22.50
C VAL A 3 19.22 -24.84 23.79
N THR A 4 20.28 -24.05 23.66
CA THR A 4 20.96 -23.38 24.79
C THR A 4 20.68 -21.89 24.68
N THR A 5 19.71 -21.43 25.48
CA THR A 5 19.55 -20.04 25.94
C THR A 5 19.96 -18.98 24.93
N MET A 6 19.06 -18.66 23.99
CA MET A 6 19.08 -17.35 23.31
C MET A 6 18.85 -16.28 24.39
N ALA A 7 19.91 -15.86 25.07
CA ALA A 7 19.89 -14.57 25.74
C ALA A 7 19.63 -13.56 24.62
N LEU A 8 18.43 -12.99 24.59
CA LEU A 8 18.11 -11.88 23.68
C LEU A 8 19.22 -10.84 23.86
N ASP A 9 20.04 -10.66 22.82
CA ASP A 9 20.98 -9.55 22.80
C ASP A 9 20.13 -8.29 22.71
N TRP A 10 19.89 -7.67 23.88
CA TRP A 10 19.01 -6.53 24.02
C TRP A 10 19.47 -5.35 23.15
N LEU A 11 20.75 -5.30 22.78
CA LEU A 11 21.27 -4.30 21.86
C LEU A 11 20.78 -4.55 20.43
N THR A 12 20.83 -5.80 19.95
CA THR A 12 20.30 -6.22 18.65
C THR A 12 18.79 -6.06 18.59
N VAL A 13 18.08 -6.38 19.68
CA VAL A 13 16.63 -6.17 19.80
C VAL A 13 16.30 -4.68 19.74
N ALA A 14 16.95 -3.84 20.55
CA ALA A 14 16.71 -2.39 20.55
C ALA A 14 17.01 -1.74 19.20
N ALA A 15 18.11 -2.15 18.55
CA ALA A 15 18.44 -1.71 17.20
C ALA A 15 17.37 -2.14 16.19
N GLY A 16 16.91 -3.39 16.27
CA GLY A 16 15.82 -3.91 15.43
C GLY A 16 14.51 -3.13 15.62
N ILE A 17 14.12 -2.86 16.87
CA ILE A 17 12.94 -2.05 17.20
C ILE A 17 13.05 -0.67 16.56
N LEU A 18 14.18 0.00 16.73
CA LEU A 18 14.40 1.34 16.16
C LEU A 18 14.29 1.33 14.63
N VAL A 19 15.00 0.43 13.96
CA VAL A 19 14.97 0.32 12.49
C VAL A 19 13.54 0.07 12.01
N ARG A 20 12.84 -0.90 12.59
CA ARG A 20 11.48 -1.27 12.17
C ARG A 20 10.42 -0.20 12.47
N SER A 21 10.59 0.56 13.55
CA SER A 21 9.75 1.74 13.81
C SER A 21 10.00 2.86 12.80
N CYS A 22 11.27 3.11 12.45
CA CYS A 22 11.61 4.09 11.42
C CYS A 22 11.07 3.66 10.05
N ASP A 23 11.22 2.39 9.68
CA ASP A 23 10.68 1.80 8.44
C ASP A 23 9.18 2.07 8.31
N ALA A 24 8.41 1.76 9.36
CA ALA A 24 6.97 2.00 9.37
C ALA A 24 6.63 3.50 9.20
N ALA A 25 7.37 4.38 9.88
CA ALA A 25 7.18 5.83 9.79
C ALA A 25 7.49 6.39 8.40
N VAL A 26 8.55 5.90 7.76
CA VAL A 26 8.91 6.23 6.37
C VAL A 26 7.78 5.78 5.44
N GLU A 27 7.27 4.55 5.62
CA GLU A 27 6.28 3.93 4.76
C GLU A 27 4.91 4.65 4.76
N PHE A 28 4.41 5.09 5.92
CA PHE A 28 3.15 5.85 5.95
C PHE A 28 3.31 7.35 5.71
N SER A 29 4.52 7.89 5.64
CA SER A 29 4.76 9.34 5.56
C SER A 29 4.05 9.99 4.36
N MET A 30 4.23 9.44 3.17
CA MET A 30 3.63 9.96 1.95
C MET A 30 2.10 9.90 1.98
N THR A 31 1.54 8.76 2.37
CA THR A 31 0.09 8.55 2.37
C THR A 31 -0.61 9.35 3.48
N LEU A 32 0.05 9.54 4.64
CA LEU A 32 -0.42 10.43 5.69
C LEU A 32 -0.42 11.89 5.22
N LEU A 33 0.62 12.34 4.53
CA LEU A 33 0.68 13.68 3.95
C LEU A 33 -0.47 13.92 2.97
N VAL A 34 -0.69 12.98 2.04
CA VAL A 34 -1.84 13.02 1.11
C VAL A 34 -3.16 13.08 1.88
N GLY A 35 -3.33 12.23 2.89
CA GLY A 35 -4.52 12.21 3.74
C GLY A 35 -4.83 13.55 4.41
N LEU A 36 -3.79 14.21 4.95
CA LEU A 36 -3.90 15.51 5.59
C LEU A 36 -4.27 16.62 4.60
N VAL A 37 -3.66 16.62 3.41
CA VAL A 37 -3.97 17.59 2.35
C VAL A 37 -5.40 17.38 1.85
N VAL A 38 -5.82 16.14 1.60
CA VAL A 38 -7.19 15.82 1.16
C VAL A 38 -8.21 16.24 2.23
N ALA A 39 -7.93 15.99 3.51
CA ALA A 39 -8.76 16.49 4.61
C ALA A 39 -8.84 18.03 4.62
N GLY A 40 -7.72 18.72 4.37
CA GLY A 40 -7.67 20.17 4.21
C GLY A 40 -8.52 20.69 3.05
N ILE A 41 -8.47 20.02 1.91
CA ILE A 41 -9.29 20.30 0.71
C ILE A 41 -10.77 20.09 1.02
N MET A 42 -11.12 18.97 1.64
CA MET A 42 -12.50 18.67 2.02
C MET A 42 -13.08 19.74 2.95
N ARG A 43 -12.31 20.15 3.97
CA ARG A 43 -12.72 21.20 4.90
C ARG A 43 -12.82 22.57 4.25
N SER A 44 -11.81 22.98 3.50
CA SER A 44 -11.64 24.38 3.05
C SER A 44 -12.21 24.67 1.66
N MET A 45 -12.47 23.65 0.84
CA MET A 45 -12.97 23.81 -0.54
C MET A 45 -14.36 23.21 -0.74
N LEU A 46 -14.68 22.10 -0.08
CA LEU A 46 -16.00 21.43 -0.21
C LEU A 46 -16.95 21.83 0.91
N GLY A 47 -16.44 22.00 2.13
CA GLY A 47 -17.24 22.21 3.33
C GLY A 47 -18.14 21.01 3.66
N THR A 48 -18.90 21.12 4.75
CA THR A 48 -19.77 20.02 5.24
C THR A 48 -20.83 19.61 4.21
N VAL A 49 -21.45 20.57 3.53
CA VAL A 49 -22.48 20.33 2.52
C VAL A 49 -21.91 19.63 1.28
N GLY A 50 -20.73 20.06 0.80
CA GLY A 50 -20.07 19.46 -0.36
C GLY A 50 -19.61 18.03 -0.08
N ILE A 51 -19.03 17.80 1.10
CA ILE A 51 -18.64 16.45 1.55
C ILE A 51 -19.88 15.55 1.60
N ARG A 52 -20.96 15.98 2.27
CA ARG A 52 -22.17 15.17 2.36
C ARG A 52 -22.78 14.90 0.98
N ALA A 53 -22.71 15.85 0.05
CA ALA A 53 -23.18 15.67 -1.32
C ALA A 53 -22.36 14.62 -2.10
N LEU A 54 -21.04 14.58 -1.92
CA LEU A 54 -20.15 13.60 -2.57
C LEU A 54 -20.46 12.17 -2.11
N PHE A 55 -20.75 12.01 -0.81
CA PHE A 55 -21.12 10.73 -0.21
C PHE A 55 -22.64 10.58 -0.04
N ALA A 56 -23.44 11.42 -0.69
CA ALA A 56 -24.90 11.41 -0.56
C ALA A 56 -25.49 10.14 -1.17
N GLY A 57 -26.49 9.57 -0.51
CA GLY A 57 -27.24 8.41 -0.99
C GLY A 57 -27.60 7.50 0.18
N ALA A 58 -28.88 7.23 0.38
CA ALA A 58 -29.32 6.29 1.40
C ALA A 58 -28.88 4.86 1.05
N GLY A 59 -28.49 4.09 2.08
CA GLY A 59 -28.16 2.68 1.99
C GLY A 59 -27.00 2.37 1.03
N ILE A 60 -27.19 1.37 0.17
CA ILE A 60 -26.15 0.80 -0.71
C ILE A 60 -25.53 1.84 -1.65
N ARG A 61 -26.30 2.85 -2.08
CA ARG A 61 -25.79 3.90 -2.98
C ARG A 61 -24.69 4.74 -2.32
N GLY A 62 -24.84 5.06 -1.04
CA GLY A 62 -23.82 5.78 -0.28
C GLY A 62 -22.57 4.92 -0.09
N LEU A 63 -22.75 3.63 0.24
CA LEU A 63 -21.65 2.67 0.41
C LEU A 63 -20.85 2.47 -0.88
N ALA A 64 -21.52 2.30 -2.02
CA ALA A 64 -20.86 2.15 -3.32
C ALA A 64 -20.09 3.41 -3.74
N ARG A 65 -20.63 4.61 -3.46
CA ARG A 65 -19.92 5.89 -3.71
C ARG A 65 -18.70 6.03 -2.80
N ALA A 66 -18.84 5.69 -1.52
CA ALA A 66 -17.73 5.67 -0.58
C ALA A 66 -16.60 4.75 -1.04
N TRP A 67 -16.95 3.53 -1.46
CA TRP A 67 -15.98 2.62 -2.05
C TRP A 67 -15.30 3.24 -3.27
N ALA A 68 -16.07 3.73 -4.25
CA ALA A 68 -15.52 4.30 -5.49
C ALA A 68 -14.57 5.48 -5.22
N VAL A 69 -14.92 6.38 -4.30
CA VAL A 69 -14.04 7.50 -3.91
C VAL A 69 -12.80 6.99 -3.20
N GLY A 70 -12.93 5.98 -2.34
CA GLY A 70 -11.80 5.34 -1.66
C GLY A 70 -10.77 4.78 -2.64
N MET A 71 -11.21 4.06 -3.66
CA MET A 71 -10.31 3.40 -4.62
C MET A 71 -9.44 4.36 -5.42
N VAL A 72 -9.89 5.59 -5.64
CA VAL A 72 -9.11 6.54 -6.43
C VAL A 72 -8.06 7.26 -5.58
N LEU A 73 -8.25 7.31 -4.25
CA LEU A 73 -7.35 8.06 -3.36
C LEU A 73 -6.09 7.24 -3.01
N PRO A 74 -4.88 7.79 -3.24
CA PRO A 74 -3.62 7.11 -2.90
C PRO A 74 -3.32 7.25 -1.40
N VAL A 75 -4.14 6.64 -0.56
CA VAL A 75 -4.01 6.66 0.91
C VAL A 75 -3.94 5.25 1.47
N CYS A 76 -3.29 5.09 2.62
CA CYS A 76 -3.26 3.84 3.39
C CYS A 76 -4.22 3.91 4.59
N SER A 77 -4.25 2.84 5.38
CA SER A 77 -5.03 2.75 6.62
C SER A 77 -4.70 3.80 7.69
N LEU A 78 -3.52 4.47 7.62
CA LEU A 78 -3.20 5.64 8.44
C LEU A 78 -3.59 6.96 7.77
N GLY A 79 -3.29 7.10 6.47
CA GLY A 79 -3.64 8.29 5.69
C GLY A 79 -5.15 8.51 5.51
N VAL A 80 -5.95 7.47 5.68
CA VAL A 80 -7.42 7.56 5.63
C VAL A 80 -8.01 8.22 6.88
N ILE A 81 -7.31 8.23 8.02
CA ILE A 81 -7.84 8.71 9.32
C ILE A 81 -8.21 10.20 9.28
N PRO A 82 -7.34 11.13 8.79
CA PRO A 82 -7.72 12.54 8.65
C PRO A 82 -8.95 12.75 7.76
N ILE A 83 -9.05 11.98 6.66
CA ILE A 83 -10.19 12.06 5.73
C ILE A 83 -11.47 11.57 6.41
N ALA A 84 -11.42 10.41 7.07
CA ALA A 84 -12.55 9.85 7.80
C ALA A 84 -13.04 10.77 8.92
N ARG A 85 -12.13 11.49 9.59
CA ARG A 85 -12.48 12.50 10.58
C ARG A 85 -13.35 13.62 9.97
N GLU A 86 -13.00 14.07 8.76
CA GLU A 86 -13.78 15.10 8.05
C GLU A 86 -15.13 14.57 7.56
N LEU A 87 -15.22 13.30 7.14
CA LEU A 87 -16.49 12.66 6.81
C LEU A 87 -17.43 12.60 8.02
N LEU A 88 -16.93 12.18 9.18
CA LEU A 88 -17.72 12.19 10.42
C LEU A 88 -18.09 13.62 10.83
N ARG A 89 -17.18 14.59 10.69
CA ARG A 89 -17.49 16.01 10.97
C ARG A 89 -18.63 16.54 10.08
N ALA A 90 -18.66 16.12 8.81
CA ALA A 90 -19.72 16.44 7.85
C ALA A 90 -21.02 15.63 8.05
N ARG A 91 -21.11 14.80 9.09
CA ARG A 91 -22.26 13.91 9.39
C ARG A 91 -22.58 12.89 8.30
N VAL A 92 -21.57 12.41 7.57
CA VAL A 92 -21.70 11.24 6.69
C VAL A 92 -22.06 10.02 7.55
N PRO A 93 -22.99 9.13 7.12
CA PRO A 93 -23.35 7.94 7.88
C PRO A 93 -22.12 7.11 8.25
N SER A 94 -22.06 6.65 9.50
CA SER A 94 -20.86 5.98 10.02
C SER A 94 -20.56 4.67 9.29
N GLY A 95 -21.58 3.95 8.80
CA GLY A 95 -21.37 2.79 7.93
C GLY A 95 -20.75 3.14 6.58
N THR A 96 -21.11 4.29 6.00
CA THR A 96 -20.49 4.82 4.78
C THR A 96 -19.03 5.22 5.01
N VAL A 97 -18.72 5.79 6.17
CA VAL A 97 -17.33 6.10 6.55
C VAL A 97 -16.51 4.82 6.72
N LEU A 98 -17.06 3.77 7.34
CA LEU A 98 -16.35 2.49 7.49
C LEU A 98 -16.13 1.80 6.13
N ALA A 99 -17.12 1.82 5.23
CA ALA A 99 -16.93 1.30 3.88
C ALA A 99 -15.83 2.06 3.11
N PHE A 100 -15.76 3.39 3.26
CA PHE A 100 -14.67 4.20 2.71
C PHE A 100 -13.32 3.81 3.30
N ILE A 101 -13.23 3.66 4.63
CA ILE A 101 -12.01 3.28 5.35
C ILE A 101 -11.50 1.91 4.88
N LEU A 102 -12.38 0.92 4.80
CA LEU A 102 -12.03 -0.42 4.33
C LEU A 102 -11.62 -0.41 2.86
N ALA A 103 -12.27 0.40 2.02
CA ALA A 103 -11.94 0.44 0.60
C ALA A 103 -10.59 1.11 0.33
N ALA A 104 -10.36 2.32 0.85
CA ALA A 104 -9.31 3.21 0.34
C ALA A 104 -7.89 2.60 0.23
N PRO A 105 -7.42 1.75 1.16
CA PRO A 105 -6.07 1.18 1.11
C PRO A 105 -5.86 0.10 0.03
N HIS A 106 -6.93 -0.57 -0.43
CA HIS A 106 -6.81 -1.84 -1.15
C HIS A 106 -6.49 -1.70 -2.63
N ILE A 107 -7.34 -1.00 -3.38
CA ILE A 107 -7.20 -0.84 -4.84
C ILE A 107 -6.94 0.64 -5.15
N ASN A 108 -5.78 1.14 -4.72
CA ASN A 108 -5.29 2.43 -5.19
C ASN A 108 -4.40 2.23 -6.44
N PRO A 109 -4.11 3.28 -7.22
CA PRO A 109 -3.30 3.18 -8.43
C PRO A 109 -1.94 2.50 -8.23
N ILE A 110 -1.34 2.71 -7.06
CA ILE A 110 -0.05 2.12 -6.69
C ILE A 110 -0.24 0.61 -6.43
N SER A 111 -1.23 0.21 -5.64
CA SER A 111 -1.54 -1.20 -5.39
C SER A 111 -1.85 -1.96 -6.68
N LEU A 112 -2.61 -1.35 -7.60
CA LEU A 112 -2.87 -1.94 -8.92
C LEU A 112 -1.59 -2.08 -9.74
N LEU A 113 -0.75 -1.05 -9.72
CA LEU A 113 0.54 -1.05 -10.41
C LEU A 113 1.38 -2.23 -9.93
N TYR A 114 1.63 -2.37 -8.62
CA TYR A 114 2.49 -3.44 -8.11
C TYR A 114 1.80 -4.81 -8.14
N GLY A 115 0.50 -4.87 -7.85
CA GLY A 115 -0.29 -6.09 -7.89
C GLY A 115 -0.22 -6.75 -9.26
N LEU A 116 -0.33 -5.97 -10.35
CA LEU A 116 -0.23 -6.50 -11.72
C LEU A 116 1.17 -7.06 -12.03
N THR A 117 2.24 -6.46 -11.49
CA THR A 117 3.63 -6.96 -11.68
C THR A 117 3.83 -8.31 -10.99
N LEU A 118 3.19 -8.50 -9.85
CA LEU A 118 3.58 -9.53 -8.89
C LEU A 118 2.60 -10.71 -8.80
N SER A 119 1.35 -10.51 -9.27
CA SER A 119 0.28 -11.48 -9.14
C SER A 119 -0.50 -11.62 -10.45
N SER A 120 -1.08 -12.80 -10.68
CA SER A 120 -1.97 -13.03 -11.82
C SER A 120 -3.14 -12.03 -11.83
N PRO A 121 -3.52 -11.44 -12.99
CA PRO A 121 -4.66 -10.53 -13.09
C PRO A 121 -5.96 -11.09 -12.50
N MET A 122 -6.14 -12.42 -12.55
CA MET A 122 -7.30 -13.09 -11.95
C MET A 122 -7.34 -12.93 -10.43
N VAL A 123 -6.20 -13.06 -9.75
CA VAL A 123 -6.09 -12.89 -8.29
C VAL A 123 -6.51 -11.48 -7.90
N ILE A 124 -6.00 -10.46 -8.60
CA ILE A 124 -6.27 -9.05 -8.31
C ILE A 124 -7.77 -8.75 -8.45
N VAL A 125 -8.40 -9.25 -9.51
CA VAL A 125 -9.85 -9.09 -9.73
C VAL A 125 -10.63 -9.79 -8.62
N CYS A 126 -10.28 -11.04 -8.28
CA CYS A 126 -10.95 -11.77 -7.22
C CYS A 126 -10.80 -11.10 -5.85
N TYR A 127 -9.58 -10.68 -5.47
CA TYR A 127 -9.32 -9.95 -4.24
C TYR A 127 -10.08 -8.63 -4.21
N GLY A 128 -10.05 -7.88 -5.31
CA GLY A 128 -10.75 -6.61 -5.42
C GLY A 128 -12.27 -6.73 -5.30
N LEU A 129 -12.88 -7.75 -5.92
CA LEU A 129 -14.32 -8.02 -5.82
C LEU A 129 -14.72 -8.51 -4.43
N ALA A 130 -13.93 -9.38 -3.81
CA ALA A 130 -14.18 -9.84 -2.45
C ALA A 130 -14.07 -8.68 -1.45
N SER A 131 -13.04 -7.84 -1.60
CA SER A 131 -12.85 -6.64 -0.80
C SER A 131 -13.98 -5.63 -0.98
N LEU A 132 -14.47 -5.42 -2.20
CA LEU A 132 -15.68 -4.62 -2.48
C LEU A 132 -16.89 -5.16 -1.69
N GLY A 133 -17.09 -6.48 -1.73
CA GLY A 133 -18.15 -7.16 -0.99
C GLY A 133 -18.03 -6.96 0.53
N LEU A 134 -16.82 -7.10 1.08
CA LEU A 134 -16.53 -6.92 2.50
C LEU A 134 -16.68 -5.46 2.95
N ALA A 135 -16.22 -4.49 2.15
CA ALA A 135 -16.36 -3.07 2.46
C ALA A 135 -17.84 -2.62 2.48
N ILE A 136 -18.61 -2.99 1.45
CA ILE A 136 -20.05 -2.69 1.37
C ILE A 136 -20.80 -3.45 2.47
N GLY A 137 -20.53 -4.75 2.62
CA GLY A 137 -21.17 -5.60 3.62
C GLY A 137 -20.88 -5.15 5.05
N GLY A 138 -19.62 -4.84 5.37
CA GLY A 138 -19.18 -4.33 6.65
C GLY A 138 -19.80 -2.97 6.98
N GLY A 139 -19.85 -2.04 6.02
CA GLY A 139 -20.52 -0.76 6.19
C GLY A 139 -22.04 -0.89 6.38
N ALA A 140 -22.70 -1.77 5.62
CA ALA A 140 -24.13 -2.03 5.76
C ALA A 140 -24.48 -2.72 7.10
N LEU A 141 -23.63 -3.66 7.53
CA LEU A 141 -23.75 -4.34 8.82
C LEU A 141 -23.64 -3.33 9.96
N TRP A 142 -22.67 -2.42 9.88
CA TRP A 142 -22.51 -1.33 10.86
C TRP A 142 -23.77 -0.47 10.94
N GLU A 143 -24.26 -0.03 9.78
CA GLU A 143 -25.44 0.83 9.70
C GLU A 143 -26.68 0.17 10.31
N ARG A 144 -26.83 -1.15 10.12
CA ARG A 144 -28.00 -1.91 10.59
C ARG A 144 -27.97 -2.22 12.08
N PHE A 145 -26.81 -2.55 12.65
CA PHE A 145 -26.72 -3.11 14.00
C PHE A 145 -25.99 -2.23 15.02
N PHE A 146 -25.16 -1.28 14.58
CA PHE A 146 -24.23 -0.55 15.45
C PHE A 146 -24.39 0.98 15.39
N ASN A 147 -25.04 1.53 14.35
CA ASN A 147 -25.29 2.97 14.25
C ASN A 147 -26.36 3.44 15.26
N ARG A 148 -25.93 4.02 16.39
CA ARG A 148 -26.83 4.63 17.39
C ARG A 148 -26.77 6.16 17.41
N ASP A 149 -25.73 6.75 16.81
CA ASP A 149 -25.34 8.14 17.05
C ASP A 149 -25.95 9.12 16.01
N HIS A 150 -26.93 8.69 15.20
CA HIS A 150 -27.61 9.48 14.17
C HIS A 150 -26.69 10.19 13.16
N TYR A 151 -25.47 9.67 12.93
CA TYR A 151 -24.70 10.04 11.73
C TYR A 151 -25.54 9.66 10.50
N GLY A 152 -25.86 10.64 9.65
CA GLY A 152 -26.78 10.47 8.52
C GLY A 152 -28.18 11.05 8.69
N GLY A 153 -28.54 11.65 9.83
CA GLY A 153 -29.86 12.28 10.03
C GLY A 153 -30.19 13.38 9.00
N ASP A 154 -31.48 13.60 8.72
CA ASP A 154 -31.94 14.50 7.63
C ASP A 154 -31.46 15.95 7.79
N ALA A 155 -31.28 16.41 9.03
CA ALA A 155 -30.78 17.74 9.34
C ALA A 155 -29.36 17.96 8.79
N LEU A 156 -29.26 18.76 7.72
CA LEU A 156 -27.99 19.24 7.18
C LEU A 156 -27.23 20.01 8.28
N PRO A 157 -25.93 19.73 8.49
CA PRO A 157 -25.13 20.61 9.32
C PRO A 157 -25.18 22.04 8.77
N PRO A 158 -25.12 23.08 9.63
CA PRO A 158 -25.08 24.45 9.16
C PRO A 158 -23.96 24.62 8.15
N ALA A 159 -24.24 25.35 7.06
CA ALA A 159 -23.25 25.59 6.02
C ALA A 159 -22.08 26.37 6.62
N GLU A 160 -20.92 25.72 6.73
CA GLU A 160 -19.69 26.39 7.14
C GLU A 160 -19.27 27.35 6.00
N PRO A 161 -18.97 28.63 6.31
CA PRO A 161 -18.46 29.54 5.31
C PRO A 161 -17.14 29.00 4.78
N SER A 162 -17.09 28.71 3.48
CA SER A 162 -15.87 28.28 2.82
C SER A 162 -15.03 29.52 2.47
N PRO A 163 -13.71 29.51 2.72
CA PRO A 163 -12.80 30.57 2.30
C PRO A 163 -13.04 30.97 0.84
N PRO A 164 -13.03 32.27 0.49
CA PRO A 164 -13.24 32.71 -0.88
C PRO A 164 -12.13 32.15 -1.80
N PRO A 165 -12.44 31.90 -3.09
CA PRO A 165 -11.44 31.44 -4.07
C PRO A 165 -10.23 32.39 -4.12
N GLY A 166 -9.02 31.82 -4.04
CA GLY A 166 -7.77 32.58 -4.05
C GLY A 166 -6.66 31.92 -3.23
N ALA A 167 -5.53 32.62 -3.10
CA ALA A 167 -4.39 32.16 -2.29
C ALA A 167 -4.78 31.92 -0.82
N GLY A 168 -5.74 32.68 -0.28
CA GLY A 168 -6.26 32.49 1.08
C GLY A 168 -6.91 31.12 1.28
N ARG A 169 -7.60 30.57 0.27
CA ARG A 169 -8.18 29.21 0.33
C ARG A 169 -7.09 28.13 0.33
N LEU A 170 -6.02 28.31 -0.46
CA LEU A 170 -4.86 27.39 -0.42
C LEU A 170 -4.15 27.44 0.93
N LEU A 171 -4.01 28.63 1.51
CA LEU A 171 -3.46 28.79 2.85
C LEU A 171 -4.35 28.13 3.91
N ALA A 172 -5.68 28.23 3.78
CA ALA A 172 -6.61 27.53 4.67
C ALA A 172 -6.46 26.01 4.57
N VAL A 173 -6.33 25.45 3.36
CA VAL A 173 -6.03 24.02 3.15
C VAL A 173 -4.73 23.64 3.87
N ALA A 174 -3.66 24.41 3.66
CA ALA A 174 -2.37 24.15 4.28
C ALA A 174 -2.43 24.24 5.81
N LEU A 175 -3.16 25.21 6.35
CA LEU A 175 -3.32 25.39 7.80
C LEU A 175 -4.13 24.25 8.42
N VAL A 176 -5.22 23.81 7.78
CA VAL A 176 -6.01 22.65 8.24
C VAL A 176 -5.14 21.39 8.21
N ALA A 177 -4.39 21.16 7.14
CA ALA A 177 -3.47 20.03 7.04
C ALA A 177 -2.38 20.10 8.13
N ALA A 178 -1.83 21.29 8.39
CA ALA A 178 -0.86 21.54 9.46
C ALA A 178 -1.43 21.19 10.83
N ARG A 179 -2.61 21.70 11.18
CA ARG A 179 -3.26 21.41 12.46
C ARG A 179 -3.68 19.95 12.60
N GLY A 180 -4.02 19.30 11.48
CA GLY A 180 -4.35 17.88 11.40
C GLY A 180 -3.14 16.97 11.59
N SER A 181 -1.94 17.43 11.20
CA SER A 181 -0.69 16.66 11.27
C SER A 181 -0.19 16.43 12.70
N VAL A 182 -0.78 17.10 13.68
CA VAL A 182 -0.42 17.03 15.11
C VAL A 182 -1.61 16.53 15.94
N GLY A 183 -1.40 16.07 17.17
CA GLY A 183 -2.47 15.62 18.08
C GLY A 183 -2.78 14.14 18.02
N LEU A 184 -4.04 13.75 18.23
CA LEU A 184 -4.42 12.34 18.42
C LEU A 184 -4.03 11.46 17.23
N VAL A 185 -4.26 11.91 15.99
CA VAL A 185 -3.93 11.11 14.80
C VAL A 185 -2.42 10.87 14.70
N ALA A 186 -1.62 11.91 14.92
CA ALA A 186 -0.16 11.79 14.94
C ALA A 186 0.33 10.90 16.08
N ALA A 187 -0.23 11.05 17.28
CA ALA A 187 0.12 10.23 18.43
C ALA A 187 -0.21 8.74 18.20
N LEU A 188 -1.37 8.45 17.61
CA LEU A 188 -1.75 7.08 17.26
C LEU A 188 -0.87 6.52 16.12
N ALA A 189 -0.55 7.32 15.09
CA ALA A 189 0.35 6.89 14.02
C ALA A 189 1.76 6.54 14.56
N LEU A 190 2.30 7.39 15.44
CA LEU A 190 3.57 7.11 16.12
C LEU A 190 3.47 5.87 17.02
N ALA A 191 2.38 5.72 17.78
CA ALA A 191 2.16 4.53 18.60
C ALA A 191 2.09 3.24 17.74
N SER A 192 1.48 3.30 16.55
CA SER A 192 1.47 2.17 15.62
C SER A 192 2.86 1.87 15.05
N ALA A 193 3.65 2.90 14.72
CA ALA A 193 5.04 2.71 14.27
C ALA A 193 5.91 2.05 15.35
N LEU A 194 5.75 2.50 16.60
CA LEU A 194 6.42 1.93 17.77
C LEU A 194 5.96 0.50 18.04
N PHE A 195 4.66 0.22 17.91
CA PHE A 195 4.12 -1.13 18.04
C PHE A 195 4.67 -2.08 16.97
N ASN A 196 4.67 -1.66 15.70
CA ASN A 196 5.27 -2.43 14.61
C ASN A 196 6.75 -2.74 14.90
N GLY A 197 7.52 -1.73 15.31
CA GLY A 197 8.93 -1.92 15.64
C GLY A 197 9.14 -2.82 16.84
N LEU A 198 8.33 -2.68 17.89
CA LEU A 198 8.38 -3.55 19.08
C LEU A 198 8.14 -5.01 18.70
N VAL A 199 7.05 -5.30 17.99
CA VAL A 199 6.71 -6.67 17.58
C VAL A 199 7.79 -7.23 16.66
N ALA A 200 8.17 -6.49 15.61
CA ALA A 200 9.16 -6.97 14.65
C ALA A 200 10.57 -7.13 15.24
N GLY A 201 10.99 -6.22 16.12
CA GLY A 201 12.30 -6.29 16.76
C GLY A 201 12.43 -7.43 17.78
N LEU A 202 11.31 -7.85 18.38
CA LEU A 202 11.26 -9.01 19.30
C LEU A 202 11.23 -10.36 18.56
N LEU A 203 10.74 -10.39 17.33
CA LEU A 203 10.70 -11.59 16.51
C LEU A 203 12.10 -11.89 15.94
N PRO A 204 12.71 -13.06 16.24
CA PRO A 204 14.00 -13.42 15.67
C PRO A 204 13.98 -13.41 14.14
N HIS A 205 15.11 -13.04 13.54
CA HIS A 205 15.27 -13.02 12.09
C HIS A 205 14.86 -14.35 11.45
N GLY A 206 14.02 -14.29 10.41
CA GLY A 206 13.60 -15.46 9.63
C GLY A 206 12.62 -16.42 10.32
N ILE A 207 12.14 -16.11 11.53
CA ILE A 207 11.23 -17.03 12.27
C ILE A 207 9.90 -17.27 11.54
N LEU A 208 9.47 -16.30 10.73
CA LEU A 208 8.25 -16.38 9.94
C LEU A 208 8.45 -17.07 8.58
N GLY A 209 9.69 -17.40 8.20
CA GLY A 209 10.00 -17.95 6.88
C GLY A 209 9.43 -19.35 6.63
N MET A 210 9.03 -20.07 7.67
CA MET A 210 8.39 -21.40 7.56
C MET A 210 6.88 -21.35 7.84
N THR A 211 6.30 -20.16 7.97
CA THR A 211 4.89 -19.96 8.35
C THR A 211 4.02 -19.63 7.12
N MET A 212 2.70 -19.67 7.29
CA MET A 212 1.73 -19.36 6.22
C MET A 212 1.79 -20.30 5.00
N ARG A 213 2.22 -21.55 5.23
CA ARG A 213 2.27 -22.59 4.20
C ARG A 213 0.88 -22.92 3.68
N HIS A 214 0.78 -23.30 2.40
CA HIS A 214 -0.47 -23.72 1.79
C HIS A 214 -1.11 -24.93 2.50
N ASP A 215 -0.30 -25.93 2.82
CA ASP A 215 -0.73 -27.14 3.54
C ASP A 215 -1.26 -26.91 4.96
N ASP A 216 -0.95 -25.75 5.58
CA ASP A 216 -1.43 -25.46 6.93
C ASP A 216 -2.77 -24.72 6.88
N TRP A 217 -3.85 -25.43 7.25
CA TRP A 217 -5.18 -24.84 7.37
C TRP A 217 -5.25 -23.66 8.35
N ARG A 218 -4.27 -23.48 9.24
CA ARG A 218 -4.24 -22.35 10.18
C ARG A 218 -3.74 -21.06 9.51
N SER A 219 -3.15 -21.13 8.33
CA SER A 219 -2.49 -20.00 7.66
C SER A 219 -3.38 -18.76 7.54
N PRO A 220 -4.63 -18.81 7.02
CA PRO A 220 -5.49 -17.62 6.96
C PRO A 220 -5.81 -17.03 8.35
N ALA A 221 -6.05 -17.87 9.35
CA ALA A 221 -6.38 -17.43 10.70
C ALA A 221 -5.17 -16.82 11.43
N LEU A 222 -4.00 -17.44 11.30
CA LEU A 222 -2.74 -16.91 11.84
C LEU A 222 -2.41 -15.57 11.17
N MET A 223 -2.60 -15.46 9.85
CA MET A 223 -2.40 -14.22 9.13
C MET A 223 -3.32 -13.13 9.67
N ALA A 224 -4.60 -13.42 9.93
CA ALA A 224 -5.52 -12.43 10.49
C ALA A 224 -5.05 -11.94 11.85
N ALA A 225 -4.57 -12.83 12.71
CA ALA A 225 -4.07 -12.47 14.04
C ALA A 225 -2.85 -11.54 13.98
N VAL A 226 -1.92 -11.79 13.07
CA VAL A 226 -0.69 -10.98 12.93
C VAL A 226 -0.96 -9.69 12.15
N ALA A 227 -1.68 -9.75 11.03
CA ALA A 227 -1.90 -8.63 10.13
C ALA A 227 -2.85 -7.57 10.70
N THR A 228 -3.84 -7.95 11.50
CA THR A 228 -4.85 -7.00 12.04
C THR A 228 -4.24 -5.83 12.85
N PRO A 229 -3.34 -6.07 13.83
CA PRO A 229 -2.73 -4.98 14.57
C PRO A 229 -1.51 -4.38 13.86
N PHE A 230 -0.89 -5.12 12.93
CA PHE A 230 0.40 -4.76 12.33
C PHE A 230 0.22 -3.92 11.07
N TYR A 231 0.77 -2.71 11.06
CA TYR A 231 0.67 -1.84 9.89
C TYR A 231 1.50 -2.38 8.72
N THR A 232 0.90 -2.46 7.53
CA THR A 232 1.59 -2.65 6.26
C THR A 232 1.09 -1.62 5.26
N GLY A 233 2.02 -0.91 4.61
CA GLY A 233 1.68 0.01 3.54
C GLY A 233 1.25 -0.74 2.27
N PRO A 234 0.50 -0.09 1.38
CA PRO A 234 -0.06 -0.75 0.19
C PRO A 234 1.02 -1.36 -0.72
N LEU A 235 2.14 -0.64 -0.90
CA LEU A 235 3.28 -1.11 -1.69
C LEU A 235 3.86 -2.41 -1.12
N GLN A 236 4.27 -2.39 0.14
CA GLN A 236 4.88 -3.56 0.78
C GLN A 236 3.88 -4.71 0.89
N GLY A 237 2.59 -4.40 1.13
CA GLY A 237 1.53 -5.41 1.13
C GLY A 237 1.42 -6.14 -0.21
N MET A 238 1.40 -5.42 -1.33
CA MET A 238 1.41 -6.06 -2.66
C MET A 238 2.67 -6.87 -2.90
N MET A 239 3.85 -6.35 -2.50
CA MET A 239 5.12 -7.09 -2.60
C MET A 239 5.07 -8.42 -1.87
N ARG A 240 4.57 -8.43 -0.63
CA ARG A 240 4.43 -9.66 0.16
C ARG A 240 3.44 -10.64 -0.44
N ILE A 241 2.32 -10.15 -0.96
CA ILE A 241 1.35 -11.00 -1.66
C ILE A 241 2.00 -11.66 -2.87
N GLY A 242 2.79 -10.90 -3.66
CA GLY A 242 3.59 -11.44 -4.74
C GLY A 242 4.51 -12.58 -4.30
N LEU A 243 5.30 -12.34 -3.25
CA LEU A 243 6.20 -13.34 -2.69
C LEU A 243 5.46 -14.55 -2.11
N ILE A 244 4.25 -14.38 -1.56
CA ILE A 244 3.40 -15.49 -1.09
C ILE A 244 3.03 -16.39 -2.27
N PHE A 245 2.60 -15.81 -3.39
CA PHE A 245 2.27 -16.58 -4.59
C PHE A 245 3.50 -17.25 -5.22
N GLU A 246 4.63 -16.53 -5.25
CA GLU A 246 5.88 -17.01 -5.82
C GLU A 246 6.46 -18.21 -5.07
N HIS A 247 6.42 -18.19 -3.74
CA HIS A 247 6.93 -19.28 -2.91
C HIS A 247 5.92 -20.43 -2.69
N GLY A 248 4.72 -20.35 -3.27
CA GLY A 248 3.67 -21.36 -3.04
C GLY A 248 3.09 -21.37 -1.62
N ASN A 249 3.06 -20.21 -0.96
CA ASN A 249 2.38 -20.08 0.33
C ASN A 249 0.86 -19.95 0.17
N SER A 250 0.15 -19.98 1.29
CA SER A 250 -1.31 -19.95 1.33
C SER A 250 -1.88 -18.72 0.63
N SER A 251 -2.68 -18.96 -0.42
CA SER A 251 -3.34 -17.90 -1.19
C SER A 251 -4.45 -17.23 -0.39
N GLY A 252 -5.08 -17.94 0.55
CA GLY A 252 -6.01 -17.39 1.52
C GLY A 252 -5.32 -16.48 2.53
N ALA A 253 -4.12 -16.84 3.00
CA ALA A 253 -3.30 -15.94 3.83
C ALA A 253 -2.91 -14.66 3.05
N GLY A 254 -2.61 -14.78 1.75
CA GLY A 254 -2.43 -13.62 0.88
C GLY A 254 -3.65 -12.67 0.87
N PHE A 255 -4.87 -13.22 0.82
CA PHE A 255 -6.10 -12.43 0.84
C PHE A 255 -6.34 -11.77 2.20
N VAL A 256 -6.09 -12.50 3.28
CA VAL A 256 -6.22 -11.97 4.64
C VAL A 256 -5.20 -10.84 4.87
N LEU A 257 -3.97 -10.98 4.36
CA LEU A 257 -2.96 -9.92 4.38
C LEU A 257 -3.40 -8.70 3.57
N PHE A 258 -3.98 -8.92 2.39
CA PHE A 258 -4.52 -7.87 1.53
C PHE A 258 -5.59 -7.05 2.27
N GLU A 259 -6.55 -7.71 2.90
CA GLU A 259 -7.70 -7.04 3.50
C GLU A 259 -7.39 -6.48 4.90
N LEU A 260 -6.58 -7.16 5.71
CA LEU A 260 -6.31 -6.74 7.08
C LEU A 260 -4.98 -6.03 7.25
N GLY A 261 -3.90 -6.53 6.66
CA GLY A 261 -2.57 -5.92 6.84
C GLY A 261 -2.46 -4.56 6.18
N ILE A 262 -3.12 -4.38 5.02
CA ILE A 262 -3.14 -3.11 4.29
C ILE A 262 -4.32 -2.24 4.76
N GLY A 263 -5.48 -2.87 4.98
CA GLY A 263 -6.74 -2.21 5.31
C GLY A 263 -6.87 -1.72 6.74
N VAL A 264 -6.31 -2.44 7.73
CA VAL A 264 -6.41 -2.09 9.15
C VAL A 264 -5.04 -2.00 9.83
N ASN A 265 -5.02 -1.35 10.99
CA ASN A 265 -3.84 -1.27 11.86
C ASN A 265 -4.27 -0.81 13.26
N LEU A 266 -3.35 -0.92 14.23
CA LEU A 266 -3.58 -0.53 15.61
C LEU A 266 -4.09 0.92 15.78
N ALA A 267 -3.50 1.90 15.08
CA ALA A 267 -3.91 3.31 15.19
C ALA A 267 -5.33 3.55 14.67
N LEU A 268 -5.68 2.95 13.53
CA LEU A 268 -7.01 3.06 12.95
C LEU A 268 -8.05 2.43 13.89
N LEU A 269 -7.78 1.24 14.43
CA LEU A 269 -8.67 0.56 15.37
C LEU A 269 -8.83 1.36 16.66
N ALA A 270 -7.74 1.88 17.22
CA ALA A 270 -7.79 2.75 18.40
C ALA A 270 -8.59 4.04 18.13
N TRP A 271 -8.38 4.67 16.97
CA TRP A 271 -9.12 5.86 16.58
C TRP A 271 -10.62 5.58 16.43
N LEU A 272 -10.99 4.49 15.75
CA LEU A 272 -12.38 4.06 15.63
C LEU A 272 -12.99 3.72 16.98
N ALA A 273 -12.25 3.08 17.89
CA ALA A 273 -12.73 2.73 19.22
C ALA A 273 -13.04 3.98 20.05
N ILE A 274 -12.19 5.00 19.95
CA ILE A 274 -12.38 6.30 20.62
C ILE A 274 -13.59 7.05 20.03
N ARG A 275 -13.79 6.99 18.71
CA ARG A 275 -14.81 7.80 18.01
C ARG A 275 -16.19 7.16 17.92
N LEU A 276 -16.24 5.84 17.73
CA LEU A 276 -17.45 5.06 17.50
C LEU A 276 -17.76 4.11 18.67
N GLY A 277 -16.91 4.05 19.69
CA GLY A 277 -17.11 3.23 20.88
C GLY A 277 -16.53 1.82 20.76
N ALA A 278 -15.66 1.46 21.72
CA ALA A 278 -14.86 0.24 21.69
C ALA A 278 -15.68 -1.06 21.63
N ALA A 279 -16.76 -1.17 22.41
CA ALA A 279 -17.56 -2.40 22.45
C ALA A 279 -18.27 -2.70 21.11
N ARG A 280 -18.80 -1.65 20.46
CA ARG A 280 -19.44 -1.76 19.13
C ARG A 280 -18.42 -2.12 18.06
N LEU A 281 -17.26 -1.45 18.09
CA LEU A 281 -16.17 -1.75 17.18
C LEU A 281 -15.67 -3.18 17.35
N ALA A 282 -15.48 -3.66 18.58
CA ALA A 282 -15.01 -5.02 18.84
C ALA A 282 -15.98 -6.07 18.28
N ALA A 283 -17.28 -5.90 18.48
CA ALA A 283 -18.30 -6.80 17.92
C ALA A 283 -18.33 -6.76 16.38
N TRP A 284 -18.27 -5.56 15.78
CA TRP A 284 -18.22 -5.41 14.33
C TRP A 284 -16.93 -6.00 13.73
N LEU A 285 -15.79 -5.74 14.35
CA LEU A 285 -14.48 -6.25 13.94
C LEU A 285 -14.44 -7.77 14.04
N ALA A 286 -15.01 -8.38 15.07
CA ALA A 286 -15.09 -9.83 15.18
C ALA A 286 -15.86 -10.45 14.00
N ILE A 287 -16.97 -9.84 13.59
CA ILE A 287 -17.74 -10.30 12.42
C ILE A 287 -16.95 -10.09 11.13
N LEU A 288 -16.29 -8.93 10.98
CA LEU A 288 -15.45 -8.65 9.83
C LEU A 288 -14.30 -9.66 9.72
N LEU A 289 -13.55 -9.89 10.81
CA LEU A 289 -12.45 -10.85 10.85
C LEU A 289 -12.93 -12.26 10.49
N ALA A 290 -14.07 -12.70 11.01
CA ALA A 290 -14.64 -13.99 10.65
C ALA A 290 -14.99 -14.06 9.16
N ALA A 291 -15.57 -13.00 8.58
CA ALA A 291 -15.87 -12.93 7.17
C ALA A 291 -14.61 -12.94 6.29
N VAL A 292 -13.58 -12.17 6.66
CA VAL A 292 -12.30 -12.12 5.94
C VAL A 292 -11.59 -13.46 5.96
N VAL A 293 -11.51 -14.12 7.13
CA VAL A 293 -10.90 -15.44 7.27
C VAL A 293 -11.69 -16.50 6.49
N ALA A 294 -13.03 -16.46 6.55
CA ALA A 294 -13.87 -17.36 5.76
C ALA A 294 -13.68 -17.16 4.25
N SER A 295 -13.57 -15.90 3.79
CA SER A 295 -13.24 -15.59 2.40
C SER A 295 -11.83 -16.07 2.02
N GLY A 296 -10.85 -15.94 2.91
CA GLY A 296 -9.51 -16.50 2.73
C GLY A 296 -9.54 -18.01 2.52
N TYR A 297 -10.28 -18.74 3.36
CA TYR A 297 -10.48 -20.18 3.19
C TYR A 297 -11.17 -20.54 1.87
N ALA A 298 -12.17 -19.76 1.45
CA ALA A 298 -12.85 -19.97 0.18
C ALA A 298 -11.94 -19.72 -1.04
N MET A 299 -10.93 -18.86 -0.89
CA MET A 299 -9.98 -18.50 -1.94
C MET A 299 -8.77 -19.43 -2.02
N GLU A 300 -8.52 -20.22 -0.98
CA GLU A 300 -7.32 -21.05 -0.86
C GLU A 300 -7.10 -21.97 -2.07
N GLN A 301 -8.15 -22.70 -2.48
CA GLN A 301 -8.07 -23.68 -3.58
C GLN A 301 -8.19 -23.05 -4.97
N PRO A 302 -9.15 -22.13 -5.26
CA PRO A 302 -9.33 -21.60 -6.60
C PRO A 302 -8.19 -20.70 -7.09
N LEU A 303 -7.39 -20.14 -6.16
CA LEU A 303 -6.34 -19.17 -6.45
C LEU A 303 -4.93 -19.68 -6.12
N TYR A 304 -4.76 -20.98 -5.94
CA TYR A 304 -3.43 -21.58 -5.78
C TYR A 304 -2.84 -21.92 -7.16
N PHE A 305 -1.78 -21.21 -7.55
CA PHE A 305 -1.16 -21.33 -8.88
C PHE A 305 0.30 -21.80 -8.86
N ALA A 306 0.88 -22.02 -7.68
CA ALA A 306 2.30 -22.37 -7.57
C ALA A 306 2.58 -23.78 -8.08
N HIS A 307 3.69 -23.94 -8.80
CA HIS A 307 4.11 -25.21 -9.41
C HIS A 307 5.00 -26.05 -8.48
N GLU A 308 5.73 -25.41 -7.56
CA GLU A 308 6.51 -26.05 -6.49
C GLU A 308 6.42 -25.24 -5.20
N GLU A 309 6.35 -25.91 -4.04
CA GLU A 309 6.41 -25.25 -2.72
C GLU A 309 7.86 -24.98 -2.34
N ALA A 310 8.20 -23.70 -2.17
CA ALA A 310 9.51 -23.34 -1.64
C ALA A 310 9.63 -23.80 -0.17
N SER A 311 10.82 -24.25 0.22
CA SER A 311 11.05 -24.72 1.59
C SER A 311 10.90 -23.61 2.63
N HIS A 312 11.13 -22.34 2.27
CA HIS A 312 11.00 -21.17 3.14
C HIS A 312 10.62 -19.93 2.30
N THR A 313 10.09 -18.89 2.95
CA THR A 313 9.72 -17.62 2.33
C THR A 313 10.38 -16.42 2.99
N HIS A 314 10.78 -15.46 2.15
CA HIS A 314 11.28 -14.15 2.58
C HIS A 314 10.18 -13.08 2.68
N ALA A 315 8.92 -13.43 2.38
CA ALA A 315 7.80 -12.49 2.37
C ALA A 315 7.61 -11.76 3.72
N PHE A 316 8.02 -12.39 4.82
CA PHE A 316 7.77 -11.89 6.18
C PHE A 316 9.01 -11.39 6.90
N ASP A 317 10.16 -11.30 6.23
CA ASP A 317 11.41 -10.85 6.84
C ASP A 317 11.27 -9.45 7.44
N ASP A 318 10.48 -8.60 6.78
CA ASP A 318 10.15 -7.25 7.23
C ASP A 318 9.36 -7.16 8.54
N TRP A 319 8.74 -8.26 8.94
CA TRP A 319 8.04 -8.39 10.23
C TRP A 319 8.92 -9.02 11.30
N THR A 320 10.21 -9.25 11.02
CA THR A 320 11.19 -9.81 11.96
C THR A 320 12.37 -8.88 12.15
N ASN A 321 13.23 -9.20 13.12
CA ASN A 321 14.41 -8.40 13.42
C ASN A 321 15.34 -8.36 12.19
N PRO A 322 15.77 -7.17 11.74
CA PRO A 322 16.64 -7.02 10.57
C PRO A 322 18.09 -7.42 10.82
N PHE A 323 18.44 -7.79 12.06
CA PHE A 323 19.76 -8.25 12.48
C PHE A 323 19.70 -9.70 12.95
N VAL A 324 20.76 -10.45 12.66
CA VAL A 324 20.86 -11.87 13.01
C VAL A 324 21.36 -11.99 14.46
N PRO A 325 20.93 -13.00 15.24
CA PRO A 325 21.47 -13.23 16.58
C PRO A 325 23.01 -13.31 16.57
N GLY A 326 23.66 -12.44 17.34
CA GLY A 326 25.12 -12.30 17.38
C GLY A 326 25.66 -11.08 16.62
N ASP A 327 24.84 -10.43 15.79
CA ASP A 327 25.17 -9.11 15.25
C ASP A 327 25.26 -8.09 16.38
N ARG A 328 26.39 -7.36 16.43
CA ARG A 328 26.56 -6.16 17.27
C ARG A 328 26.47 -4.93 16.38
N PRO A 329 25.27 -4.50 15.96
CA PRO A 329 25.13 -3.45 14.97
C PRO A 329 25.63 -2.12 15.54
N GLY A 330 26.65 -1.57 14.88
CA GLY A 330 27.09 -0.20 15.13
C GLY A 330 26.10 0.82 14.58
N LEU A 331 26.25 2.09 14.99
CA LEU A 331 25.37 3.19 14.58
C LEU A 331 25.31 3.36 13.05
N ALA A 332 26.43 3.12 12.35
CA ALA A 332 26.49 3.13 10.89
C ALA A 332 25.61 2.04 10.23
N ALA A 333 25.53 0.85 10.82
CA ALA A 333 24.70 -0.24 10.30
C ALA A 333 23.20 0.06 10.49
N ILE A 334 22.85 0.65 11.63
CA ILE A 334 21.48 1.09 11.95
C ILE A 334 21.06 2.20 10.97
N LEU A 335 21.87 3.26 10.84
CA LEU A 335 21.59 4.36 9.91
C LEU A 335 21.55 3.88 8.46
N GLY A 336 22.44 2.96 8.07
CA GLY A 336 22.46 2.39 6.73
C GLY A 336 21.17 1.65 6.39
N LYS A 337 20.62 0.85 7.32
CA LYS A 337 19.34 0.15 7.12
C LYS A 337 18.15 1.11 7.04
N VAL A 338 18.11 2.14 7.90
CA VAL A 338 17.04 3.17 7.84
C VAL A 338 17.13 3.96 6.54
N ALA A 339 18.33 4.35 6.12
CA ALA A 339 18.54 5.11 4.89
C ALA A 339 18.20 4.30 3.64
N ALA A 340 18.47 2.98 3.65
CA ALA A 340 18.14 2.10 2.53
C ALA A 340 16.63 2.06 2.21
N LYS A 341 15.76 2.29 3.20
CA LYS A 341 14.30 2.34 3.00
C LYS A 341 13.77 3.74 2.67
N CYS A 342 14.60 4.78 2.82
CA CYS A 342 14.22 6.16 2.55
C CYS A 342 14.62 6.55 1.12
N GLY A 343 13.72 6.32 0.17
CA GLY A 343 13.86 6.82 -1.20
C GLY A 343 13.69 8.34 -1.29
N ALA A 344 13.89 8.88 -2.50
CA ALA A 344 13.81 10.33 -2.74
C ALA A 344 12.40 10.88 -2.43
N MET A 345 11.35 10.15 -2.80
CA MET A 345 9.97 10.56 -2.57
C MET A 345 9.62 10.53 -1.08
N GLU A 346 10.07 9.49 -0.37
CA GLU A 346 9.88 9.31 1.07
C GLU A 346 10.61 10.40 1.86
N ALA A 347 11.83 10.76 1.45
CA ALA A 347 12.56 11.88 2.03
C ALA A 347 11.79 13.21 1.87
N VAL A 348 11.26 13.48 0.68
CA VAL A 348 10.44 14.68 0.42
C VAL A 348 9.17 14.67 1.27
N SER A 349 8.47 13.54 1.39
CA SER A 349 7.25 13.46 2.21
C SER A 349 7.54 13.60 3.71
N LEU A 350 8.64 13.05 4.21
CA LEU A 350 9.07 13.20 5.60
C LEU A 350 9.39 14.66 5.93
N VAL A 351 10.17 15.35 5.07
CA VAL A 351 10.48 16.77 5.25
C VAL A 351 9.20 17.60 5.20
N ALA A 352 8.33 17.35 4.22
CA ALA A 352 7.05 18.05 4.10
C ALA A 352 6.17 17.85 5.34
N LEU A 353 6.06 16.62 5.86
CA LEU A 353 5.33 16.32 7.09
C LEU A 353 5.95 16.98 8.32
N ALA A 354 7.28 17.03 8.42
CA ALA A 354 7.97 17.68 9.52
C ALA A 354 7.70 19.19 9.53
N VAL A 355 7.80 19.84 8.37
CA VAL A 355 7.45 21.26 8.20
C VAL A 355 5.97 21.50 8.53
N LEU A 356 5.08 20.67 7.99
CA LEU A 356 3.64 20.74 8.22
C LEU A 356 3.30 20.58 9.71
N SER A 357 4.00 19.67 10.39
CA SER A 357 3.87 19.42 11.83
C SER A 357 4.40 20.59 12.66
N ALA A 358 5.54 21.17 12.29
CA ALA A 358 6.09 22.34 12.95
C ALA A 358 5.12 23.53 12.86
N VAL A 359 4.58 23.80 11.66
CA VAL A 359 3.55 24.81 11.45
C VAL A 359 2.29 24.49 12.29
N GLY A 360 1.89 23.23 12.34
CA GLY A 360 0.75 22.76 13.13
C GLY A 360 0.91 22.97 14.63
N ILE A 361 2.11 22.71 15.18
CA ILE A 361 2.45 22.95 16.59
C ILE A 361 2.37 24.45 16.88
N VAL A 362 3.03 25.28 16.07
CA VAL A 362 3.01 26.74 16.23
C VAL A 362 1.56 27.24 16.19
N ALA A 363 0.79 26.84 15.18
CA ALA A 363 -0.60 27.26 15.00
C ALA A 363 -1.50 26.88 16.19
N ARG A 364 -1.28 25.72 16.82
CA ARG A 364 -2.01 25.31 18.03
C ARG A 364 -1.67 26.14 19.26
N ILE A 365 -0.41 26.57 19.38
CA ILE A 365 0.04 27.39 20.50
C ILE A 365 -0.43 28.84 20.32
N THR A 366 -0.27 29.41 19.12
CA THR A 366 -0.52 30.83 18.85
C THR A 366 -1.97 31.15 18.53
N ASP A 367 -2.71 30.21 17.94
CA ASP A 367 -4.11 30.40 17.52
C ASP A 367 -5.00 29.24 17.97
N PRO A 368 -5.18 28.98 19.28
CA PRO A 368 -5.93 27.83 19.78
C PRO A 368 -7.43 27.87 19.41
N ARG A 369 -7.97 29.03 19.03
CA ARG A 369 -9.39 29.24 18.69
C ARG A 369 -9.67 29.16 17.18
N GLU A 370 -8.68 28.82 16.36
CA GLU A 370 -8.80 28.75 14.89
C GLU A 370 -9.24 30.10 14.28
N ALA A 371 -8.85 31.21 14.90
CA ALA A 371 -9.18 32.57 14.46
C ALA A 371 -8.59 32.88 13.09
N ALA A 372 -7.44 32.31 12.74
CA ALA A 372 -6.85 32.45 11.41
C ALA A 372 -7.70 31.78 10.33
N GLU A 373 -8.24 30.58 10.61
CA GLU A 373 -9.17 29.91 9.69
C GLU A 373 -10.47 30.70 9.54
N ALA A 374 -11.01 31.20 10.66
CA ALA A 374 -12.22 32.03 10.66
C ALA A 374 -12.02 33.35 9.89
N TRP A 375 -10.84 33.97 10.00
CA TRP A 375 -10.48 35.17 9.25
C TRP A 375 -10.34 34.88 7.75
N LEU A 376 -9.68 33.77 7.38
CA LEU A 376 -9.58 33.32 5.98
C LEU A 376 -10.94 32.96 5.39
N ALA A 377 -11.91 32.55 6.21
CA ALA A 377 -13.27 32.26 5.81
C ALA A 377 -14.14 33.53 5.58
N MET A 378 -13.65 34.73 5.94
CA MET A 378 -14.39 35.96 5.72
C MET A 378 -14.47 36.29 4.21
N PRO A 379 -15.63 36.76 3.72
CA PRO A 379 -15.81 37.08 2.30
C PRO A 379 -14.84 38.19 1.86
N ALA A 380 -14.04 37.91 0.83
CA ALA A 380 -13.06 38.86 0.30
C ALA A 380 -13.75 40.08 -0.34
N ARG A 381 -13.17 41.27 -0.15
CA ARG A 381 -13.54 42.47 -0.92
C ARG A 381 -12.89 42.40 -2.30
N ARG A 382 -13.70 42.00 -3.29
CA ARG A 382 -13.43 41.88 -4.75
C ARG A 382 -12.38 40.82 -5.14
N PRO A 383 -12.76 39.79 -5.94
CA PRO A 383 -11.81 38.88 -6.54
C PRO A 383 -11.02 39.57 -7.67
N SER A 384 -9.69 39.45 -7.67
CA SER A 384 -8.85 39.85 -8.81
C SER A 384 -7.79 38.78 -9.09
N GLY A 385 -7.77 38.23 -10.31
CA GLY A 385 -6.78 37.27 -10.80
C GLY A 385 -7.33 35.87 -11.08
N MET A 386 -6.62 35.05 -11.87
CA MET A 386 -7.07 33.72 -12.29
C MET A 386 -7.37 32.76 -11.12
N LEU A 387 -6.66 32.90 -10.00
CA LEU A 387 -6.84 32.08 -8.79
C LEU A 387 -8.12 32.42 -8.00
N SER A 388 -8.82 33.51 -8.37
CA SER A 388 -10.04 33.99 -7.71
C SER A 388 -11.32 33.62 -8.45
N ALA A 389 -11.21 32.80 -9.50
CA ALA A 389 -12.36 32.27 -10.25
C ALA A 389 -13.26 31.42 -9.33
N ASP A 390 -14.54 31.76 -9.28
CA ASP A 390 -15.52 31.02 -8.48
C ASP A 390 -15.96 29.76 -9.22
N VAL A 391 -15.36 28.64 -8.84
CA VAL A 391 -15.68 27.32 -9.39
C VAL A 391 -16.59 26.59 -8.39
N PRO A 392 -17.77 26.10 -8.81
CA PRO A 392 -18.65 25.35 -7.93
C PRO A 392 -17.91 24.14 -7.31
N PRO A 393 -18.07 23.85 -6.00
CA PRO A 393 -17.35 22.76 -5.32
C PRO A 393 -17.53 21.39 -5.99
N ARG A 394 -18.69 21.16 -6.62
CA ARG A 394 -18.97 19.93 -7.38
C ARG A 394 -18.09 19.79 -8.62
N VAL A 395 -17.90 20.89 -9.36
CA VAL A 395 -17.03 20.91 -10.55
C VAL A 395 -15.59 20.68 -10.13
N LEU A 396 -15.14 21.34 -9.05
CA LEU A 396 -13.80 21.14 -8.51
C LEU A 396 -13.57 19.68 -8.08
N GLY A 397 -14.52 19.07 -7.37
CA GLY A 397 -14.42 17.66 -6.96
C GLY A 397 -14.34 16.69 -8.15
N VAL A 398 -15.18 16.90 -9.17
CA VAL A 398 -15.17 16.09 -10.40
C VAL A 398 -13.87 16.28 -11.18
N VAL A 399 -13.40 17.52 -11.34
CA VAL A 399 -12.13 17.81 -12.02
C VAL A 399 -10.95 17.22 -11.25
N ALA A 400 -10.91 17.36 -9.93
CA ALA A 400 -9.86 16.77 -9.11
C ALA A 400 -9.83 15.23 -9.23
N MET A 401 -11.00 14.59 -9.22
CA MET A 401 -11.12 13.15 -9.45
C MET A 401 -10.65 12.77 -10.85
N ALA A 402 -11.07 13.50 -11.88
CA ALA A 402 -10.66 13.25 -13.26
C ALA A 402 -9.14 13.43 -13.46
N VAL A 403 -8.55 14.46 -12.84
CA VAL A 403 -7.10 14.68 -12.84
C VAL A 403 -6.38 13.55 -12.13
N LEU A 404 -6.89 13.07 -10.99
CA LEU A 404 -6.30 11.96 -10.26
C LEU A 404 -6.36 10.66 -11.05
N VAL A 405 -7.49 10.36 -11.69
CA VAL A 405 -7.63 9.20 -12.60
C VAL A 405 -6.70 9.33 -13.79
N ALA A 406 -6.63 10.50 -14.45
CA ALA A 406 -5.75 10.74 -15.57
C ALA A 406 -4.27 10.59 -15.17
N PHE A 407 -3.86 11.16 -14.03
CA PHE A 407 -2.52 11.00 -13.49
C PHE A 407 -2.20 9.54 -13.16
N SER A 408 -3.17 8.79 -12.64
CA SER A 408 -3.04 7.37 -12.35
C SER A 408 -2.83 6.54 -13.62
N ILE A 409 -3.59 6.83 -14.67
CA ILE A 409 -3.44 6.19 -15.99
C ILE A 409 -2.06 6.55 -16.58
N VAL A 410 -1.67 7.82 -16.57
CA VAL A 410 -0.35 8.23 -17.07
C VAL A 410 0.76 7.51 -16.29
N SER A 411 0.68 7.50 -14.96
CA SER A 411 1.65 6.80 -14.10
C SER A 411 1.73 5.31 -14.41
N LEU A 412 0.59 4.66 -14.68
CA LEU A 412 0.50 3.26 -15.10
C LEU A 412 1.30 3.01 -16.39
N TYR A 413 1.08 3.82 -17.42
CA TYR A 413 1.76 3.67 -18.71
C TYR A 413 3.24 4.11 -18.67
N THR A 414 3.60 5.02 -17.76
CA THR A 414 5.00 5.43 -17.53
C THR A 414 5.77 4.35 -16.78
N TYR A 415 5.18 3.71 -15.76
CA TYR A 415 5.85 2.65 -15.01
C TYR A 415 5.97 1.34 -15.79
N TYR A 416 5.00 1.04 -16.65
CA TYR A 416 5.03 -0.07 -17.60
C TYR A 416 5.31 0.46 -19.00
N PRO A 417 6.56 0.70 -19.40
CA PRO A 417 6.86 1.21 -20.74
C PRO A 417 6.53 0.18 -21.84
N PRO A 418 6.53 0.59 -23.12
CA PRO A 418 6.35 -0.33 -24.25
C PRO A 418 7.38 -1.46 -24.23
N HIS A 419 7.00 -2.64 -24.75
CA HIS A 419 7.86 -3.82 -24.73
C HIS A 419 9.23 -3.59 -25.41
N SER A 420 9.31 -2.72 -26.42
CA SER A 420 10.58 -2.37 -27.07
C SER A 420 11.55 -1.67 -26.12
N GLU A 421 11.08 -0.70 -25.33
CA GLU A 421 11.90 0.03 -24.34
C GLU A 421 12.33 -0.91 -23.21
N VAL A 422 11.41 -1.76 -22.72
CA VAL A 422 11.74 -2.76 -21.68
C VAL A 422 12.81 -3.73 -22.20
N LEU A 423 12.69 -4.21 -23.44
CA LEU A 423 13.67 -5.12 -24.02
C LEU A 423 15.06 -4.46 -24.18
N GLU A 424 15.12 -3.18 -24.53
CA GLU A 424 16.38 -2.43 -24.57
C GLU A 424 17.01 -2.31 -23.18
N GLU A 425 16.22 -1.95 -22.17
CA GLU A 425 16.67 -1.87 -20.77
C GLU A 425 17.13 -3.23 -20.24
N MET A 426 16.38 -4.30 -20.53
CA MET A 426 16.74 -5.67 -20.17
C MET A 426 18.08 -6.10 -20.76
N VAL A 427 18.40 -5.68 -21.99
CA VAL A 427 19.70 -5.98 -22.60
C VAL A 427 20.83 -5.29 -21.83
N MET A 428 20.67 -4.01 -21.49
CA MET A 428 21.67 -3.27 -20.72
C MET A 428 21.90 -3.88 -19.34
N VAL A 429 20.82 -4.09 -18.57
CA VAL A 429 20.86 -4.65 -17.22
C VAL A 429 21.42 -6.08 -17.22
N LYS A 430 21.04 -6.91 -18.19
CA LYS A 430 21.61 -8.25 -18.35
C LYS A 430 23.11 -8.19 -18.57
N THR A 431 23.60 -7.32 -19.46
CA THR A 431 25.04 -7.20 -19.71
C THR A 431 25.80 -6.79 -18.45
N GLU A 432 25.27 -5.87 -17.66
CA GLU A 432 25.84 -5.49 -16.37
C GLU A 432 25.83 -6.65 -15.37
N ALA A 433 24.71 -7.37 -15.25
CA ALA A 433 24.57 -8.53 -14.38
C ALA A 433 25.59 -9.62 -14.71
N LEU A 434 25.67 -10.05 -15.98
CA LEU A 434 26.61 -11.09 -16.42
C LEU A 434 28.07 -10.64 -16.23
N SER A 435 28.38 -9.38 -16.50
CA SER A 435 29.71 -8.81 -16.25
C SER A 435 30.08 -8.84 -14.76
N ALA A 436 29.14 -8.50 -13.87
CA ALA A 436 29.33 -8.55 -12.42
C ALA A 436 29.55 -9.98 -11.91
N VAL A 437 28.82 -10.97 -12.45
CA VAL A 437 29.02 -12.40 -12.16
C VAL A 437 30.42 -12.85 -12.59
N MET A 438 30.86 -12.46 -13.79
CA MET A 438 32.22 -12.77 -14.27
C MET A 438 33.29 -12.13 -13.38
N ALA A 439 33.10 -10.87 -12.99
CA ALA A 439 33.99 -10.13 -12.10
C ALA A 439 34.00 -10.64 -10.65
N GLY A 440 33.05 -11.51 -10.26
CA GLY A 440 32.90 -11.98 -8.89
C GLY A 440 32.35 -10.93 -7.92
N ASN A 441 31.75 -9.84 -8.43
CA ASN A 441 31.13 -8.82 -7.60
C ASN A 441 29.71 -9.25 -7.22
N LYS A 442 29.59 -10.06 -6.16
CA LYS A 442 28.32 -10.65 -5.71
C LYS A 442 27.23 -9.61 -5.44
N GLN A 443 27.53 -8.52 -4.74
CA GLN A 443 26.52 -7.52 -4.38
C GLN A 443 25.91 -6.88 -5.63
N GLU A 444 26.76 -6.48 -6.57
CA GLU A 444 26.28 -5.88 -7.81
C GLU A 444 25.56 -6.89 -8.71
N ALA A 445 26.06 -8.12 -8.79
CA ALA A 445 25.42 -9.17 -9.57
C ALA A 445 24.01 -9.48 -9.05
N VAL A 446 23.83 -9.65 -7.73
CA VAL A 446 22.51 -9.89 -7.13
C VAL A 446 21.58 -8.71 -7.39
N ARG A 447 22.05 -7.46 -7.19
CA ARG A 447 21.26 -6.25 -7.44
C ARG A 447 20.75 -6.16 -8.87
N GLN A 448 21.60 -6.46 -9.86
CA GLN A 448 21.23 -6.38 -11.27
C GLN A 448 20.33 -7.55 -11.71
N LEU A 449 20.49 -8.74 -11.11
CA LEU A 449 19.59 -9.86 -11.35
C LEU A 449 18.19 -9.62 -10.80
N GLU A 450 18.08 -8.98 -9.63
CA GLU A 450 16.79 -8.51 -9.10
C GLU A 450 16.14 -7.47 -10.02
N ALA A 451 16.92 -6.53 -10.56
CA ALA A 451 16.41 -5.57 -11.55
C ALA A 451 15.92 -6.25 -12.83
N LEU A 452 16.63 -7.31 -13.29
CA LEU A 452 16.28 -8.07 -14.48
C LEU A 452 15.00 -8.89 -14.31
N ASP A 453 14.80 -9.52 -13.15
CA ASP A 453 13.53 -10.16 -12.76
C ASP A 453 12.38 -9.13 -12.81
N LEU A 454 12.56 -7.97 -12.17
CA LEU A 454 11.55 -6.91 -12.16
C LEU A 454 11.18 -6.44 -13.58
N LEU A 455 12.16 -6.25 -14.46
CA LEU A 455 11.92 -5.87 -15.86
C LEU A 455 11.16 -6.95 -16.64
N THR A 456 11.45 -8.22 -16.39
CA THR A 456 10.75 -9.35 -17.03
C THR A 456 9.26 -9.35 -16.65
N ARG A 457 8.94 -9.09 -15.37
CA ARG A 457 7.55 -8.95 -14.93
C ARG A 457 6.88 -7.72 -15.53
N LYS A 458 7.57 -6.57 -15.56
CA LYS A 458 7.07 -5.34 -16.20
C LYS A 458 6.78 -5.54 -17.70
N LEU A 459 7.58 -6.35 -18.40
CA LEU A 459 7.37 -6.67 -19.80
C LEU A 459 6.03 -7.38 -20.02
N GLN A 460 5.76 -8.46 -19.27
CA GLN A 460 4.52 -9.23 -19.37
C GLN A 460 3.29 -8.34 -19.12
N VAL A 461 3.32 -7.53 -18.06
CA VAL A 461 2.22 -6.61 -17.73
C VAL A 461 2.08 -5.48 -18.74
N GLY A 462 3.19 -4.91 -19.20
CA GLY A 462 3.21 -3.83 -20.18
C GLY A 462 2.60 -4.24 -21.52
N ILE A 463 2.75 -5.51 -21.91
CA ILE A 463 2.08 -6.12 -23.06
C ILE A 463 0.59 -6.28 -22.79
N PHE A 464 0.21 -6.85 -21.65
CA PHE A 464 -1.19 -7.08 -21.28
C PHE A 464 -2.01 -5.78 -21.24
N ILE A 465 -1.50 -4.72 -20.60
CA ILE A 465 -2.20 -3.42 -20.47
C ILE A 465 -2.42 -2.77 -21.84
N ARG A 466 -1.50 -2.95 -22.80
CA ARG A 466 -1.57 -2.31 -24.14
C ARG A 466 -2.38 -3.11 -25.15
N THR A 467 -2.29 -4.43 -25.10
CA THR A 467 -2.87 -5.31 -26.13
C THR A 467 -4.14 -6.01 -25.67
N GLY A 468 -4.39 -6.07 -24.36
CA GLY A 468 -5.46 -6.88 -23.76
C GLY A 468 -5.26 -8.39 -23.96
N ARG A 469 -4.09 -8.83 -24.44
CA ARG A 469 -3.77 -10.22 -24.71
C ARG A 469 -2.54 -10.62 -23.91
N ASN A 470 -2.56 -11.84 -23.41
CA ASN A 470 -1.38 -12.50 -22.88
C ASN A 470 -1.11 -13.69 -23.79
N ASP A 471 -0.14 -13.56 -24.69
CA ASP A 471 0.24 -14.66 -25.56
C ASP A 471 0.86 -15.77 -24.70
N PRO A 472 0.26 -16.97 -24.60
CA PRO A 472 0.71 -18.00 -23.67
C PRO A 472 2.15 -18.44 -23.94
N GLU A 473 2.60 -18.39 -25.19
CA GLU A 473 3.95 -18.78 -25.58
C GLU A 473 4.98 -17.75 -25.11
N THR A 474 4.73 -16.47 -25.37
CA THR A 474 5.55 -15.36 -24.88
C THR A 474 5.58 -15.31 -23.34
N ALA A 475 4.44 -15.52 -22.68
CA ALA A 475 4.37 -15.58 -21.23
C ALA A 475 5.27 -16.70 -20.67
N ARG A 476 5.19 -17.90 -21.25
CA ARG A 476 6.03 -19.05 -20.89
C ARG A 476 7.52 -18.76 -21.13
N MET A 477 7.88 -18.10 -22.23
CA MET A 477 9.28 -17.70 -22.50
C MET A 477 9.80 -16.68 -21.47
N ALA A 478 8.96 -15.75 -21.04
CA ALA A 478 9.31 -14.78 -20.01
C ALA A 478 9.46 -15.45 -18.64
N ASP A 479 8.59 -16.39 -18.30
CA ASP A 479 8.68 -17.17 -17.07
C ASP A 479 9.94 -18.05 -17.06
N GLU A 480 10.27 -18.71 -18.18
CA GLU A 480 11.49 -19.49 -18.33
C GLU A 480 12.75 -18.61 -18.20
N PHE A 481 12.74 -17.40 -18.78
CA PHE A 481 13.84 -16.46 -18.61
C PHE A 481 14.01 -16.02 -17.15
N ARG A 482 12.91 -15.72 -16.47
CA ARG A 482 12.89 -15.34 -15.05
C ARG A 482 13.45 -16.46 -14.17
N GLU A 483 13.01 -17.70 -14.38
CA GLU A 483 13.48 -18.87 -13.62
C GLU A 483 15.01 -19.04 -13.73
N ARG A 484 15.60 -18.81 -14.91
CA ARG A 484 17.06 -18.86 -15.09
C ARG A 484 17.80 -17.73 -14.37
N VAL A 485 17.20 -16.54 -14.33
CA VAL A 485 17.75 -15.39 -13.60
C VAL A 485 17.72 -15.66 -12.09
N GLU A 486 16.62 -16.23 -11.60
CA GLU A 486 16.45 -16.63 -10.19
C GLU A 486 17.43 -17.74 -9.79
N GLU A 487 17.52 -18.82 -10.56
CA GLU A 487 18.48 -19.91 -10.34
C GLU A 487 19.93 -19.38 -10.23
N MET A 488 20.31 -18.45 -11.11
CA MET A 488 21.63 -17.82 -11.06
C MET A 488 21.81 -16.92 -9.82
N ARG A 489 20.79 -16.17 -9.42
CA ARG A 489 20.80 -15.32 -8.22
C ARG A 489 20.96 -16.17 -6.96
N ASP A 490 20.22 -17.26 -6.87
CA ASP A 490 20.18 -18.12 -5.68
C ASP A 490 21.53 -18.82 -5.46
N LEU A 491 22.19 -19.24 -6.54
CA LEU A 491 23.58 -19.74 -6.50
C LEU A 491 24.55 -18.68 -5.96
N LEU A 492 24.45 -17.43 -6.42
CA LEU A 492 25.28 -16.34 -5.89
C LEU A 492 25.01 -16.12 -4.40
N ILE A 493 23.75 -16.11 -3.98
CA ILE A 493 23.36 -15.95 -2.57
C ILE A 493 23.94 -17.08 -1.71
N ALA A 494 23.84 -18.32 -2.17
CA ALA A 494 24.42 -19.51 -1.55
C ALA A 494 25.97 -19.51 -1.52
N GLY A 495 26.60 -18.61 -2.27
CA GLY A 495 28.06 -18.49 -2.36
C GLY A 495 28.69 -19.38 -3.43
N ASP A 496 27.88 -20.03 -4.28
CA ASP A 496 28.34 -20.82 -5.42
C ASP A 496 28.57 -19.95 -6.66
N ASN A 497 29.75 -19.31 -6.70
CA ASN A 497 30.16 -18.47 -7.83
C ASN A 497 30.47 -19.28 -9.10
N LEU A 498 30.77 -20.57 -8.98
CA LEU A 498 31.07 -21.43 -10.13
C LEU A 498 29.77 -21.83 -10.83
N GLY A 499 28.78 -22.32 -10.07
CA GLY A 499 27.44 -22.60 -10.58
C GLY A 499 26.81 -21.37 -11.23
N ALA A 500 26.92 -20.20 -10.59
CA ALA A 500 26.42 -18.95 -11.17
C ALA A 500 27.08 -18.59 -12.51
N ARG A 501 28.36 -18.90 -12.71
CA ARG A 501 29.05 -18.68 -14.01
C ARG A 501 28.58 -19.65 -15.09
N GLU A 502 28.27 -20.89 -14.74
CA GLU A 502 27.72 -21.87 -15.69
C GLU A 502 26.33 -21.45 -16.21
N MET A 503 25.54 -20.77 -15.35
CA MET A 503 24.22 -20.25 -15.68
C MET A 503 24.21 -19.12 -16.72
N ILE A 504 25.34 -18.43 -16.95
CA ILE A 504 25.46 -17.33 -17.93
C ILE A 504 24.93 -17.73 -19.31
N SER A 505 25.29 -18.93 -19.77
CA SER A 505 24.88 -19.44 -21.09
C SER A 505 23.38 -19.68 -21.18
N ARG A 506 22.76 -20.18 -20.10
CA ARG A 506 21.32 -20.47 -20.01
C ARG A 506 20.52 -19.17 -19.96
N VAL A 507 20.95 -18.21 -19.15
CA VAL A 507 20.33 -16.88 -19.05
C VAL A 507 20.38 -16.16 -20.40
N ASP A 508 21.53 -16.19 -21.09
CA ASP A 508 21.65 -15.55 -22.40
C ASP A 508 20.79 -16.22 -23.49
N SER A 509 20.71 -17.56 -23.48
CA SER A 509 19.85 -18.30 -24.40
C SER A 509 18.37 -17.98 -24.18
N ALA A 510 17.90 -18.01 -22.93
CA ALA A 510 16.51 -17.70 -22.59
C ALA A 510 16.15 -16.24 -22.94
N SER A 511 17.06 -15.29 -22.70
CA SER A 511 16.92 -13.89 -23.13
C SER A 511 16.74 -13.76 -24.64
N ARG A 512 17.52 -14.50 -25.44
CA ARG A 512 17.41 -14.51 -26.91
C ARG A 512 16.09 -15.10 -27.38
N SER A 513 15.64 -16.20 -26.77
CA SER A 513 14.35 -16.82 -27.07
C SER A 513 13.19 -15.84 -26.83
N LEU A 514 13.15 -15.22 -25.65
CA LEU A 514 12.14 -14.23 -25.29
C LEU A 514 12.09 -13.06 -26.29
N ARG A 515 13.26 -12.50 -26.63
CA ARG A 515 13.34 -11.39 -27.59
C ARG A 515 12.85 -11.80 -28.98
N THR A 516 13.18 -13.00 -29.42
CA THR A 516 12.77 -13.49 -30.74
C THR A 516 11.27 -13.75 -30.80
N GLY A 517 10.68 -14.34 -29.75
CA GLY A 517 9.23 -14.55 -29.65
C GLY A 517 8.43 -13.26 -29.66
N LEU A 518 8.97 -12.18 -29.09
CA LEU A 518 8.30 -10.86 -29.09
C LEU A 518 8.37 -10.13 -30.44
N HIS A 519 9.42 -10.32 -31.24
CA HIS A 519 9.54 -9.72 -32.57
C HIS A 519 8.81 -10.53 -33.66
N HIS A 520 8.64 -11.84 -33.45
CA HIS A 520 7.88 -12.73 -34.32
C HIS A 520 6.78 -13.43 -33.50
N PRO A 521 5.66 -12.74 -33.19
CA PRO A 521 4.51 -13.43 -32.62
C PRO A 521 4.14 -14.56 -33.56
N ALA A 522 4.05 -15.79 -33.04
CA ALA A 522 3.77 -16.98 -33.83
C ALA A 522 2.60 -16.71 -34.79
N ALA A 523 2.89 -16.74 -36.09
CA ALA A 523 1.88 -16.60 -37.11
C ALA A 523 0.87 -17.73 -36.96
N ASP A 524 -0.41 -17.38 -36.83
CA ASP A 524 -1.57 -18.24 -37.04
C ASP A 524 -1.48 -19.70 -36.57
N SER A 525 -1.79 -19.96 -35.29
CA SER A 525 -2.27 -21.28 -34.86
C SER A 525 -3.79 -21.44 -34.97
N LYS A 526 -4.49 -20.55 -35.70
CA LYS A 526 -5.91 -20.67 -36.04
C LYS A 526 -6.15 -21.12 -37.49
N THR A 527 -5.56 -22.24 -37.88
CA THR A 527 -6.12 -23.14 -38.90
C THR A 527 -5.76 -24.57 -38.53
N GLY A 528 -6.61 -25.24 -37.74
CA GLY A 528 -6.28 -26.59 -37.28
C GLY A 528 -7.33 -27.28 -36.42
N LYS A 529 -8.55 -27.41 -36.96
CA LYS A 529 -9.71 -28.22 -36.52
C LYS A 529 -10.69 -27.60 -35.53
#